data_AF-A0A850G727-F1
#
_entry.id   AF-A0A850G727-F1
#
_cell.length_a   1.000
_cell.length_b   1.000
_cell.length_c   1.000
_cell.angle_alpha   90.00
_cell.angle_beta   90.00
_cell.angle_gamma   90.00
#
_symmetry.space_group_name_H-M   'P 1'
#
loop_
_entity.id
_entity.type
_entity.pdbx_description
1 polymer ?
#
loop_
_entity_poly.entity_id
_entity_poly.type
_entity_poly.pdbx_seq_one_letter_code
_entity_poly.pdbx_strand_id
1 'polypeptide(L)'
;MSARLPRLGLGVTALAATLGCVTASSSYGARERYESPSSEAPPLGAVTLISAHLAAPAAHPRPPREPGSTWVEPADEELDRLILVFSRELDPLTVDPRAFAVLRGDGLRVAAVSATLAPADEGDENRSVTLRGYFGADQHPPVSVHVRAELFTEGGESLRGLDAEIAASEVPDRPVAVERLEPNDRRCPGAAAVLRTYWSDDLAGVGADDLAGISLRFADGTAGLPVDFDDQAVREEDEGAEGFPGLGPADDNVLDLCLDRVQAVTAVDFAPALFRDALGHPSAGARLEP
;
A
#
# COMPACT_ATOMS: atom_id res chain seq x y z
N MET A 1 -70.59 45.72 -45.61
CA MET A 1 -71.51 44.96 -46.49
C MET A 1 -70.74 43.76 -47.05
N SER A 2 -71.38 42.59 -47.04
CA SER A 2 -70.97 41.28 -47.59
C SER A 2 -69.69 40.63 -47.02
N ALA A 3 -69.69 39.56 -46.21
CA ALA A 3 -70.41 38.27 -46.15
C ALA A 3 -69.67 37.09 -46.83
N ARG A 4 -69.68 35.96 -46.07
CA ARG A 4 -69.57 34.53 -46.45
C ARG A 4 -68.18 33.82 -46.43
N LEU A 5 -68.04 32.96 -45.41
CA LEU A 5 -67.40 31.62 -45.37
C LEU A 5 -68.11 30.62 -46.33
N PRO A 6 -67.72 29.32 -46.49
CA PRO A 6 -66.49 28.56 -46.13
C PRO A 6 -65.96 27.65 -47.29
N ARG A 7 -64.87 26.87 -47.07
CA ARG A 7 -64.77 25.44 -47.50
C ARG A 7 -63.54 24.73 -46.92
N LEU A 8 -63.80 23.52 -46.39
CA LEU A 8 -62.84 22.52 -45.94
C LEU A 8 -61.94 22.02 -47.08
N GLY A 9 -60.70 21.65 -46.74
CA GLY A 9 -59.80 20.86 -47.58
C GLY A 9 -58.80 20.08 -46.73
N LEU A 10 -58.88 18.75 -46.81
CA LEU A 10 -58.02 17.75 -46.20
C LEU A 10 -56.51 18.02 -46.35
N GLY A 11 -55.73 17.51 -45.41
CA GLY A 11 -54.62 16.62 -45.80
C GLY A 11 -53.26 16.90 -45.19
N VAL A 12 -52.77 15.87 -44.49
CA VAL A 12 -51.36 15.51 -44.29
C VAL A 12 -50.62 16.27 -43.20
N THR A 13 -50.62 15.67 -42.01
CA THR A 13 -49.61 15.84 -40.98
C THR A 13 -48.26 15.37 -41.54
N ALA A 14 -47.37 16.30 -41.88
CA ALA A 14 -45.98 15.97 -42.17
C ALA A 14 -45.25 15.72 -40.85
N LEU A 15 -44.90 14.47 -40.59
CA LEU A 15 -43.93 14.08 -39.56
C LEU A 15 -42.56 14.65 -39.99
N ALA A 16 -42.13 15.75 -39.38
CA ALA A 16 -40.75 16.19 -39.48
C ALA A 16 -39.92 15.34 -38.51
N ALA A 17 -39.31 14.27 -39.02
CA ALA A 17 -38.27 13.53 -38.32
C ALA A 17 -37.01 14.39 -38.24
N THR A 18 -36.84 15.12 -37.15
CA THR A 18 -35.53 15.66 -36.78
C THR A 18 -34.65 14.48 -36.36
N LEU A 19 -33.76 14.04 -37.26
CA LEU A 19 -32.60 13.25 -36.87
C LEU A 19 -31.73 14.13 -35.96
N GLY A 20 -31.96 14.02 -34.65
CA GLY A 20 -30.96 14.40 -33.67
C GLY A 20 -29.83 13.37 -33.75
N CYS A 21 -28.68 13.76 -34.30
CA CYS A 21 -27.43 13.07 -34.05
C CYS A 21 -27.12 13.20 -32.55
N VAL A 22 -27.58 12.24 -31.76
CA VAL A 22 -27.07 12.00 -30.42
C VAL A 22 -25.71 11.38 -30.62
N THR A 23 -24.64 12.18 -30.49
CA THR A 23 -23.30 11.66 -30.24
C THR A 23 -23.35 11.03 -28.86
N ALA A 24 -23.68 9.74 -28.81
CA ALA A 24 -23.50 8.93 -27.62
C ALA A 24 -21.99 8.91 -27.34
N SER A 25 -21.56 9.68 -26.34
CA SER A 25 -20.28 9.47 -25.68
C SER A 25 -20.28 8.03 -25.19
N SER A 26 -19.61 7.16 -25.94
CA SER A 26 -19.40 5.76 -25.58
C SER A 26 -18.42 5.74 -24.42
N SER A 27 -18.90 6.00 -23.20
CA SER A 27 -18.23 5.54 -22.00
C SER A 27 -18.19 4.02 -22.07
N TYR A 28 -17.06 3.48 -22.54
CA TYR A 28 -16.77 2.06 -22.45
C TYR A 28 -16.83 1.70 -20.97
N GLY A 29 -17.92 1.04 -20.56
CA GLY A 29 -18.12 0.54 -19.21
C GLY A 29 -17.09 -0.53 -18.89
N ALA A 30 -15.93 -0.13 -18.37
CA ALA A 30 -14.94 -1.03 -17.79
C ALA A 30 -15.42 -1.64 -16.46
N ARG A 31 -16.45 -1.04 -15.83
CA ARG A 31 -17.00 -1.47 -14.53
C ARG A 31 -17.91 -2.70 -14.57
N GLU A 32 -18.36 -3.17 -15.74
CA GLU A 32 -19.39 -4.21 -15.83
C GLU A 32 -18.87 -5.62 -16.23
N ARG A 33 -17.56 -5.79 -16.45
CA ARG A 33 -17.02 -7.08 -16.92
C ARG A 33 -16.29 -7.91 -15.86
N TYR A 34 -16.14 -7.38 -14.66
CA TYR A 34 -15.68 -8.14 -13.51
C TYR A 34 -16.56 -7.74 -12.33
N GLU A 35 -17.20 -8.73 -11.73
CA GLU A 35 -17.81 -8.58 -10.42
C GLU A 35 -16.68 -8.22 -9.47
N SER A 36 -16.62 -6.95 -9.04
CA SER A 36 -15.82 -6.59 -7.88
C SER A 36 -16.29 -7.49 -6.75
N PRO A 37 -15.45 -8.36 -6.17
CA PRO A 37 -15.88 -9.15 -5.04
C PRO A 37 -16.41 -8.18 -3.99
N SER A 38 -17.60 -8.46 -3.49
CA SER A 38 -18.16 -7.71 -2.37
C SER A 38 -17.10 -7.69 -1.29
N SER A 39 -16.78 -6.50 -0.78
CA SER A 39 -15.87 -6.32 0.37
C SER A 39 -16.54 -6.91 1.60
N GLU A 40 -16.54 -8.23 1.69
CA GLU A 40 -16.83 -8.97 2.91
C GLU A 40 -15.50 -9.05 3.65
N ALA A 41 -15.50 -8.62 4.92
CA ALA A 41 -14.32 -8.70 5.74
C ALA A 41 -13.84 -10.16 5.77
N PRO A 42 -12.56 -10.43 5.45
CA PRO A 42 -12.06 -11.79 5.42
C PRO A 42 -12.21 -12.45 6.80
N PRO A 43 -12.46 -13.76 6.87
CA PRO A 43 -12.60 -14.44 8.16
C PRO A 43 -11.33 -14.27 8.99
N LEU A 44 -11.47 -14.18 10.31
CA LEU A 44 -10.35 -14.07 11.26
C LEU A 44 -9.31 -15.16 10.96
N GLY A 45 -8.07 -14.73 10.68
CA GLY A 45 -6.94 -15.61 10.38
C GLY A 45 -6.76 -15.96 8.89
N ALA A 46 -7.63 -15.50 7.99
CA ALA A 46 -7.42 -15.61 6.55
C ALA A 46 -6.20 -14.81 6.11
N VAL A 47 -5.47 -15.34 5.12
CA VAL A 47 -4.36 -14.61 4.54
C VAL A 47 -4.87 -13.55 3.59
N THR A 48 -4.45 -12.32 3.83
CA THR A 48 -4.83 -11.11 3.10
C THR A 48 -3.61 -10.29 2.71
N LEU A 49 -3.81 -9.48 1.67
CA LEU A 49 -2.98 -8.31 1.37
C LEU A 49 -3.61 -7.13 2.12
N ILE A 50 -2.96 -6.67 3.19
CA ILE A 50 -3.48 -5.66 4.13
C ILE A 50 -3.38 -4.26 3.52
N SER A 51 -2.26 -3.96 2.86
CA SER A 51 -1.98 -2.63 2.32
C SER A 51 -1.25 -2.72 0.98
N ALA A 52 -1.53 -1.74 0.12
CA ALA A 52 -0.72 -1.43 -1.05
C ALA A 52 -0.60 0.10 -1.13
N HIS A 53 0.62 0.62 -1.13
CA HIS A 53 0.89 2.06 -1.11
C HIS A 53 1.85 2.43 -2.23
N LEU A 54 1.55 3.50 -2.98
CA LEU A 54 2.48 4.11 -3.90
C LEU A 54 3.47 4.97 -3.13
N ALA A 55 4.58 4.35 -2.73
CA ALA A 55 5.73 5.04 -2.18
C ALA A 55 6.28 6.02 -3.22
N ALA A 56 7.04 7.02 -2.76
CA ALA A 56 7.62 8.12 -3.55
C ALA A 56 7.67 7.85 -5.07
N PRO A 57 6.84 8.53 -5.90
CA PRO A 57 6.76 8.25 -7.33
C PRO A 57 8.12 8.51 -8.00
N ALA A 58 8.36 7.88 -9.15
CA ALA A 58 9.63 8.02 -9.86
C ALA A 58 10.01 9.50 -10.03
N ALA A 59 11.20 9.90 -9.58
CA ALA A 59 11.68 11.27 -9.73
C ALA A 59 11.89 11.66 -11.20
N HIS A 60 12.23 10.67 -12.04
CA HIS A 60 12.53 10.85 -13.46
C HIS A 60 11.82 9.79 -14.31
N PRO A 61 10.47 9.84 -14.41
CA PRO A 61 9.72 8.78 -15.09
C PRO A 61 10.08 8.73 -16.57
N ARG A 62 10.55 7.56 -17.02
CA ARG A 62 10.85 7.33 -18.42
C ARG A 62 9.55 7.03 -19.19
N PRO A 63 9.36 7.58 -20.40
CA PRO A 63 8.21 7.20 -21.22
C PRO A 63 8.26 5.71 -21.59
N PRO A 64 7.09 5.09 -21.84
CA PRO A 64 7.01 3.71 -22.30
C PRO A 64 7.92 3.46 -23.50
N ARG A 65 8.57 2.30 -23.52
CA ARG A 65 9.62 1.95 -24.49
C ARG A 65 9.17 2.15 -25.96
N GLU A 66 9.95 2.93 -26.70
CA GLU A 66 9.87 3.02 -28.16
C GLU A 66 10.33 1.70 -28.81
N PRO A 67 9.57 1.15 -29.79
CA PRO A 67 9.97 -0.06 -30.51
C PRO A 67 11.35 0.11 -31.19
N GLY A 68 12.28 -0.83 -30.95
CA GLY A 68 13.60 -0.82 -31.59
C GLY A 68 14.74 -0.16 -30.80
N SER A 69 14.47 0.38 -29.60
CA SER A 69 15.51 0.81 -28.67
C SER A 69 16.34 -0.37 -28.12
N THR A 70 17.61 -0.14 -27.79
CA THR A 70 18.47 -1.11 -27.09
C THR A 70 17.95 -1.33 -25.67
N TRP A 71 17.97 -2.57 -25.17
CA TRP A 71 17.67 -2.85 -23.76
C TRP A 71 18.73 -2.20 -22.87
N VAL A 72 18.30 -1.25 -22.06
CA VAL A 72 19.06 -0.66 -20.96
C VAL A 72 18.18 -0.90 -19.73
N GLU A 73 18.74 -1.50 -18.68
CA GLU A 73 18.05 -1.62 -17.40
C GLU A 73 17.65 -0.21 -16.92
N PRO A 74 16.40 -0.01 -16.49
CA PRO A 74 15.96 1.29 -15.98
C PRO A 74 16.78 1.65 -14.75
N ALA A 75 17.13 2.94 -14.62
CA ALA A 75 17.70 3.41 -13.36
C ALA A 75 16.60 3.42 -12.29
N ASP A 76 16.98 3.21 -11.03
CA ASP A 76 16.04 3.12 -9.90
C ASP A 76 15.15 4.36 -9.76
N GLU A 77 15.68 5.53 -10.06
CA GLU A 77 14.98 6.82 -10.03
C GLU A 77 13.89 6.97 -11.12
N GLU A 78 13.87 6.06 -12.10
CA GLU A 78 12.89 6.03 -13.19
C GLU A 78 11.69 5.13 -12.89
N LEU A 79 11.71 4.37 -11.78
CA LEU A 79 10.67 3.40 -11.44
C LEU A 79 9.85 3.85 -10.23
N ASP A 80 8.53 3.70 -10.33
CA ASP A 80 7.63 3.86 -9.20
C ASP A 80 7.87 2.72 -8.20
N ARG A 81 7.70 3.02 -6.91
CA ARG A 81 7.79 2.05 -5.83
C ARG A 81 6.40 1.80 -5.24
N LEU A 82 5.99 0.53 -5.15
CA LEU A 82 4.81 0.12 -4.39
C LEU A 82 5.25 -0.73 -3.20
N ILE A 83 4.78 -0.39 -2.00
CA ILE A 83 4.98 -1.18 -0.80
C ILE A 83 3.70 -1.94 -0.51
N LEU A 84 3.83 -3.26 -0.43
CA LEU A 84 2.74 -4.19 -0.17
C LEU A 84 2.94 -4.84 1.18
N VAL A 85 1.93 -4.81 2.05
CA VAL A 85 1.99 -5.47 3.38
C VAL A 85 0.99 -6.60 3.43
N PHE A 86 1.46 -7.81 3.71
CA PHE A 86 0.66 -9.02 3.87
C PHE A 86 0.40 -9.32 5.34
N SER A 87 -0.70 -10.04 5.59
CA SER A 87 -1.05 -10.52 6.94
C SER A 87 -0.18 -11.67 7.47
N ARG A 88 0.70 -12.22 6.63
CA ARG A 88 1.57 -13.36 6.93
C ARG A 88 2.91 -13.15 6.25
N GLU A 89 3.95 -13.74 6.84
CA GLU A 89 5.27 -13.80 6.23
C GLU A 89 5.25 -14.65 4.97
N LEU A 90 5.97 -14.18 3.96
CA LEU A 90 6.07 -14.74 2.62
C LEU A 90 7.24 -15.71 2.55
N ASP A 91 7.09 -16.78 1.79
CA ASP A 91 8.22 -17.61 1.39
C ASP A 91 9.08 -16.80 0.41
N PRO A 92 10.32 -16.41 0.78
CA PRO A 92 11.19 -15.57 -0.05
C PRO A 92 11.49 -16.20 -1.42
N LEU A 93 11.46 -17.53 -1.52
CA LEU A 93 11.75 -18.24 -2.76
C LEU A 93 10.61 -18.12 -3.79
N THR A 94 9.46 -17.63 -3.38
CA THR A 94 8.26 -17.49 -4.22
C THR A 94 7.98 -16.05 -4.64
N VAL A 95 8.76 -15.09 -4.12
CA VAL A 95 8.65 -13.67 -4.49
C VAL A 95 9.19 -13.48 -5.90
N ASP A 96 8.29 -13.22 -6.84
CA ASP A 96 8.62 -12.98 -8.25
C ASP A 96 7.76 -11.83 -8.81
N PRO A 97 8.33 -10.85 -9.54
CA PRO A 97 7.57 -9.73 -10.09
C PRO A 97 6.41 -10.16 -11.00
N ARG A 98 6.49 -11.34 -11.63
CA ARG A 98 5.44 -11.88 -12.51
C ARG A 98 4.21 -12.37 -11.73
N ALA A 99 4.34 -12.58 -10.43
CA ALA A 99 3.22 -12.89 -9.54
C ALA A 99 2.25 -11.71 -9.38
N PHE A 100 2.67 -10.49 -9.69
CA PHE A 100 1.89 -9.28 -9.49
C PHE A 100 1.39 -8.67 -10.80
N ALA A 101 0.15 -8.19 -10.83
CA ALA A 101 -0.36 -7.27 -11.85
C ALA A 101 -0.82 -5.99 -11.17
N VAL A 102 -0.40 -4.84 -11.71
CA VAL A 102 -0.92 -3.54 -11.29
C VAL A 102 -1.91 -3.06 -12.34
N LEU A 103 -3.09 -2.66 -11.92
CA LEU A 103 -4.12 -2.04 -12.74
C LEU A 103 -3.96 -0.53 -12.67
N ARG A 104 -4.03 0.14 -13.82
CA ARG A 104 -4.03 1.60 -13.94
C ARG A 104 -5.44 2.15 -14.07
N GLY A 105 -5.58 3.45 -13.81
CA GLY A 105 -6.85 4.18 -13.97
C GLY A 105 -7.44 4.17 -15.39
N ASP A 106 -6.64 3.89 -16.42
CA ASP A 106 -7.10 3.68 -17.80
C ASP A 106 -7.52 2.24 -18.12
N GLY A 107 -7.45 1.34 -17.13
CA GLY A 107 -7.79 -0.07 -17.26
C GLY A 107 -6.66 -0.94 -17.83
N LEU A 108 -5.49 -0.37 -18.15
CA LEU A 108 -4.33 -1.17 -18.56
C LEU A 108 -3.72 -1.90 -17.37
N ARG A 109 -3.27 -3.14 -17.62
CA ARG A 109 -2.50 -3.93 -16.67
C ARG A 109 -1.02 -3.82 -17.00
N VAL A 110 -0.23 -3.47 -16.01
CA VAL A 110 1.23 -3.38 -16.11
C VAL A 110 1.88 -4.40 -15.17
N ALA A 111 3.07 -4.85 -15.53
CA ALA A 111 3.85 -5.78 -14.73
C ALA A 111 4.91 -5.01 -13.95
N ALA A 112 5.25 -5.52 -12.76
CA ALA A 112 6.43 -5.07 -12.05
C ALA A 112 7.70 -5.48 -12.83
N VAL A 113 8.72 -4.63 -12.76
CA VAL A 113 10.08 -4.93 -13.21
C VAL A 113 10.78 -5.80 -12.19
N SER A 114 10.64 -5.48 -10.90
CA SER A 114 11.16 -6.28 -9.80
C SER A 114 10.18 -6.36 -8.62
N ALA A 115 10.37 -7.40 -7.81
CA ALA A 115 9.71 -7.61 -6.52
C ALA A 115 10.79 -8.07 -5.54
N THR A 116 10.87 -7.46 -4.37
CA THR A 116 11.86 -7.78 -3.33
C THR A 116 11.24 -7.62 -1.95
N LEU A 117 11.75 -8.36 -0.98
CA LEU A 117 11.39 -8.20 0.44
C LEU A 117 12.12 -6.99 1.04
N ALA A 118 13.32 -6.69 0.54
CA ALA A 118 14.08 -5.52 0.95
C ALA A 118 13.29 -4.19 0.81
N PRO A 119 13.49 -3.20 1.70
CA PRO A 119 14.47 -3.24 2.80
C PRO A 119 14.09 -4.13 4.00
N ALA A 120 12.83 -4.54 4.15
CA ALA A 120 12.31 -5.46 5.17
C ALA A 120 12.63 -6.95 4.89
N ASP A 121 13.91 -7.28 4.67
CA ASP A 121 14.37 -8.66 4.37
C ASP A 121 15.17 -9.32 5.51
N GLU A 122 15.11 -8.73 6.70
CA GLU A 122 15.47 -9.35 7.97
C GLU A 122 14.64 -10.62 8.20
N GLY A 123 15.27 -11.63 8.79
CA GLY A 123 14.82 -13.03 8.70
C GLY A 123 13.43 -13.37 9.27
N ASP A 124 12.71 -12.44 9.88
CA ASP A 124 11.34 -12.57 10.37
C ASP A 124 10.46 -11.34 10.04
N GLU A 125 10.77 -10.65 8.94
CA GLU A 125 10.09 -9.42 8.49
C GLU A 125 9.45 -9.54 7.13
N ASN A 126 9.43 -10.76 6.58
CA ASN A 126 9.02 -11.10 5.22
C ASN A 126 7.51 -10.87 4.93
N ARG A 127 6.82 -9.94 5.59
CA ARG A 127 5.44 -9.51 5.29
C ARG A 127 5.36 -8.40 4.27
N SER A 128 6.46 -7.69 4.01
CA SER A 128 6.51 -6.56 3.10
C SER A 128 7.12 -6.96 1.76
N VAL A 129 6.52 -6.50 0.66
CA VAL A 129 7.10 -6.60 -0.68
C VAL A 129 7.17 -5.22 -1.30
N THR A 130 8.37 -4.85 -1.71
CA THR A 130 8.61 -3.71 -2.57
C THR A 130 8.51 -4.14 -4.03
N LEU A 131 7.50 -3.64 -4.74
CA LEU A 131 7.45 -3.72 -6.20
C LEU A 131 8.04 -2.47 -6.82
N ARG A 132 8.81 -2.63 -7.90
CA ARG A 132 9.25 -1.51 -8.73
C ARG A 132 8.81 -1.68 -10.17
N GLY A 133 8.40 -0.60 -10.81
CA GLY A 133 7.96 -0.66 -12.20
C GLY A 133 7.40 0.66 -12.73
N TYR A 134 6.92 0.62 -13.97
CA TYR A 134 6.22 1.74 -14.59
C TYR A 134 4.72 1.60 -14.31
N PHE A 135 4.31 1.95 -13.09
CA PHE A 135 2.97 1.67 -12.61
C PHE A 135 1.94 2.70 -13.04
N GLY A 136 2.36 3.93 -13.28
CA GLY A 136 1.48 4.94 -13.84
C GLY A 136 2.14 6.31 -13.96
N ALA A 137 1.33 7.30 -14.26
CA ALA A 137 1.66 8.72 -14.19
C ALA A 137 0.39 9.46 -13.78
N ASP A 138 0.48 10.76 -13.45
CA ASP A 138 -0.66 11.55 -12.92
C ASP A 138 -1.99 11.39 -13.68
N GLN A 139 -1.93 11.20 -15.00
CA GLN A 139 -3.14 11.04 -15.83
C GLN A 139 -3.79 9.65 -15.69
N HIS A 140 -2.98 8.62 -15.41
CA HIS A 140 -3.34 7.21 -15.32
C HIS A 140 -2.59 6.56 -14.15
N PRO A 141 -2.91 6.94 -12.89
CA PRO A 141 -2.22 6.40 -11.72
C PRO A 141 -2.51 4.90 -11.56
N PRO A 142 -1.64 4.17 -10.85
CA PRO A 142 -1.98 2.82 -10.40
C PRO A 142 -3.16 2.88 -9.41
N VAL A 143 -4.09 1.93 -9.50
CA VAL A 143 -5.32 1.92 -8.69
C VAL A 143 -5.52 0.63 -7.90
N SER A 144 -5.02 -0.50 -8.38
CA SER A 144 -5.08 -1.76 -7.64
C SER A 144 -3.92 -2.69 -8.01
N VAL A 145 -3.57 -3.57 -7.08
CA VAL A 145 -2.61 -4.64 -7.29
C VAL A 145 -3.31 -5.99 -7.13
N HIS A 146 -2.89 -6.98 -7.91
CA HIS A 146 -3.44 -8.34 -7.89
C HIS A 146 -2.31 -9.36 -7.87
N VAL A 147 -2.40 -10.33 -6.95
CA VAL A 147 -1.55 -11.52 -6.94
C VAL A 147 -2.15 -12.55 -7.90
N ARG A 148 -1.57 -12.68 -9.10
CA ARG A 148 -2.14 -13.44 -10.22
C ARG A 148 -1.49 -14.82 -10.43
N ALA A 149 -0.28 -15.01 -9.92
CA ALA A 149 0.49 -16.26 -10.06
C ALA A 149 0.88 -16.82 -8.69
N GLU A 150 1.81 -17.77 -8.69
CA GLU A 150 2.33 -18.41 -7.48
C GLU A 150 3.07 -17.39 -6.61
N LEU A 151 2.60 -17.29 -5.37
CA LEU A 151 3.19 -16.57 -4.25
C LEU A 151 2.64 -17.28 -3.00
N PHE A 152 3.50 -17.58 -2.05
CA PHE A 152 3.13 -18.36 -0.87
C PHE A 152 3.60 -17.68 0.41
N THR A 153 2.89 -17.96 1.50
CA THR A 153 3.39 -17.71 2.85
C THR A 153 4.48 -18.74 3.20
N GLU A 154 5.25 -18.48 4.26
CA GLU A 154 6.17 -19.48 4.81
C GLU A 154 5.45 -20.75 5.31
N GLY A 155 4.18 -20.62 5.70
CA GLY A 155 3.29 -21.73 6.08
C GLY A 155 2.80 -22.57 4.89
N GLY A 156 3.05 -22.12 3.65
CA GLY A 156 2.66 -22.80 2.42
C GLY A 156 1.25 -22.45 1.92
N GLU A 157 0.55 -21.51 2.56
CA GLU A 157 -0.71 -20.97 2.05
C GLU A 157 -0.48 -20.17 0.76
N SER A 158 -1.32 -20.42 -0.25
CA SER A 158 -1.26 -19.65 -1.49
C SER A 158 -1.90 -18.27 -1.33
N LEU A 159 -1.22 -17.26 -1.87
CA LEU A 159 -1.69 -15.86 -1.91
C LEU A 159 -2.34 -15.48 -3.24
N ARG A 160 -2.42 -16.44 -4.17
CA ARG A 160 -2.99 -16.19 -5.49
C ARG A 160 -4.47 -15.81 -5.36
N GLY A 161 -4.84 -14.74 -6.03
CA GLY A 161 -6.20 -14.20 -6.05
C GLY A 161 -6.42 -13.06 -5.06
N LEU A 162 -5.44 -12.74 -4.20
CA LEU A 162 -5.50 -11.55 -3.36
C LEU A 162 -5.38 -10.27 -4.18
N ASP A 163 -6.07 -9.24 -3.74
CA ASP A 163 -6.05 -7.91 -4.32
C ASP A 163 -6.16 -6.83 -3.23
N ALA A 164 -5.68 -5.64 -3.57
CA ALA A 164 -5.83 -4.45 -2.75
C ALA A 164 -5.91 -3.20 -3.63
N GLU A 165 -6.64 -2.19 -3.14
CA GLU A 165 -6.57 -0.84 -3.69
C GLU A 165 -5.22 -0.22 -3.35
N ILE A 166 -4.64 0.49 -4.31
CA ILE A 166 -3.38 1.20 -4.13
C ILE A 166 -3.69 2.59 -3.59
N ALA A 167 -3.21 2.89 -2.39
CA ALA A 167 -3.19 4.24 -1.87
C ALA A 167 -2.19 5.08 -2.67
N ALA A 168 -2.60 6.28 -3.06
CA ALA A 168 -1.72 7.22 -3.76
C ALA A 168 -0.71 7.86 -2.79
N SER A 169 0.41 8.36 -3.31
CA SER A 169 1.52 8.91 -2.52
C SER A 169 1.17 10.11 -1.64
N GLU A 170 0.05 10.79 -1.92
CA GLU A 170 -0.47 11.88 -1.10
C GLU A 170 -1.30 11.40 0.11
N VAL A 171 -1.67 10.12 0.15
CA VAL A 171 -2.34 9.53 1.29
C VAL A 171 -1.30 9.36 2.40
N PRO A 172 -1.53 9.89 3.60
CA PRO A 172 -0.59 9.71 4.70
C PRO A 172 -0.28 8.25 4.98
N ASP A 173 1.00 7.95 5.19
CA ASP A 173 1.44 6.67 5.73
C ASP A 173 0.76 6.39 7.09
N ARG A 174 0.57 5.12 7.42
CA ARG A 174 -0.11 4.67 8.64
C ARG A 174 0.37 3.28 9.03
N PRO A 175 0.29 2.92 10.32
CA PRO A 175 0.52 1.55 10.71
C PRO A 175 -0.68 0.71 10.27
N VAL A 176 -0.41 -0.45 9.67
CA VAL A 176 -1.41 -1.34 9.05
C VAL A 176 -1.49 -2.70 9.72
N ALA A 177 -0.43 -3.13 10.40
CA ALA A 177 -0.43 -4.34 11.21
C ALA A 177 0.45 -4.15 12.44
N VAL A 178 0.12 -4.90 13.49
CA VAL A 178 0.95 -5.03 14.69
C VAL A 178 0.91 -6.49 15.11
N GLU A 179 2.04 -6.99 15.59
CA GLU A 179 2.10 -8.33 16.17
C GLU A 179 3.02 -8.38 17.37
N ARG A 180 2.77 -9.35 18.24
CA ARG A 180 3.61 -9.60 19.40
C ARG A 180 4.72 -10.57 19.05
N LEU A 181 5.95 -10.18 19.35
CA LEU A 181 7.12 -11.04 19.23
C LEU A 181 7.64 -11.47 20.60
N GLU A 182 8.37 -12.57 20.60
CA GLU A 182 9.16 -12.98 21.76
C GLU A 182 10.43 -12.12 21.82
N PRO A 183 10.76 -11.52 22.98
CA PRO A 183 11.99 -10.74 23.14
C PRO A 183 13.20 -11.66 22.98
N ASN A 184 14.28 -11.13 22.39
CA ASN A 184 15.54 -11.84 22.26
C ASN A 184 16.73 -10.88 22.40
N ASP A 185 17.94 -11.41 22.59
CA ASP A 185 19.12 -10.58 22.88
C ASP A 185 19.55 -9.65 21.73
N ARG A 186 18.97 -9.83 20.52
CA ARG A 186 19.23 -9.00 19.34
C ARG A 186 18.10 -8.02 19.01
N ARG A 187 16.92 -8.20 19.60
CA ARG A 187 15.73 -7.38 19.39
C ARG A 187 15.23 -6.86 20.73
N CYS A 188 15.26 -5.55 20.91
CA CYS A 188 14.93 -4.86 22.15
C CYS A 188 15.67 -5.46 23.37
N PRO A 189 17.01 -5.37 23.44
CA PRO A 189 17.78 -5.98 24.52
C PRO A 189 17.31 -5.53 25.91
N GLY A 190 16.90 -6.49 26.75
CA GLY A 190 16.42 -6.21 28.11
C GLY A 190 14.94 -5.84 28.21
N ALA A 191 14.21 -5.78 27.09
CA ALA A 191 12.76 -5.64 27.10
C ALA A 191 12.06 -6.91 27.61
N ALA A 192 10.88 -6.72 28.20
CA ALA A 192 10.01 -7.77 28.68
C ALA A 192 9.06 -8.32 27.60
N ALA A 193 8.80 -7.53 26.55
CA ALA A 193 8.03 -7.91 25.37
C ALA A 193 8.36 -6.97 24.21
N VAL A 194 8.02 -7.40 22.99
CA VAL A 194 8.20 -6.59 21.77
C VAL A 194 6.90 -6.59 20.97
N LEU A 195 6.52 -5.43 20.45
CA LEU A 195 5.48 -5.33 19.42
C LEU A 195 6.12 -4.87 18.11
N ARG A 196 6.03 -5.70 17.08
CA ARG A 196 6.43 -5.32 15.73
C ARG A 196 5.27 -4.65 15.03
N THR A 197 5.56 -3.54 14.35
CA THR A 197 4.57 -2.76 13.61
C THR A 197 4.97 -2.71 12.15
N TYR A 198 3.98 -2.82 11.27
CA TYR A 198 4.17 -2.69 9.83
C TYR A 198 3.43 -1.46 9.34
N TRP A 199 4.09 -0.64 8.55
CA TRP A 199 3.61 0.63 8.03
C TRP A 199 3.31 0.51 6.54
N SER A 200 2.46 1.41 6.03
CA SER A 200 2.03 1.34 4.64
C SER A 200 3.11 1.82 3.67
N ASP A 201 4.01 2.69 4.12
CA ASP A 201 5.18 3.20 3.42
C ASP A 201 6.42 3.13 4.34
N ASP A 202 7.59 3.46 3.82
CA ASP A 202 8.84 3.52 4.58
C ASP A 202 8.75 4.63 5.65
N LEU A 203 9.27 4.33 6.84
CA LEU A 203 9.41 5.30 7.91
C LEU A 203 10.69 6.11 7.78
N ALA A 204 10.61 7.38 8.16
CA ALA A 204 11.76 8.28 8.25
C ALA A 204 11.69 9.14 9.51
N GLY A 205 12.85 9.38 10.10
CA GLY A 205 13.02 10.31 11.23
C GLY A 205 12.44 9.81 12.55
N VAL A 206 12.47 8.49 12.79
CA VAL A 206 12.05 7.89 14.06
C VAL A 206 13.06 8.28 15.16
N GLY A 207 12.59 9.01 16.17
CA GLY A 207 13.41 9.50 17.28
C GLY A 207 12.84 9.11 18.65
N ALA A 208 13.68 9.13 19.68
CA ALA A 208 13.27 8.76 21.04
C ALA A 208 12.11 9.62 21.59
N ASP A 209 12.01 10.88 21.17
CA ASP A 209 10.92 11.78 21.55
C ASP A 209 9.54 11.31 21.02
N ASP A 210 9.51 10.49 19.97
CA ASP A 210 8.27 9.96 19.38
C ASP A 210 7.58 8.92 20.27
N LEU A 211 8.30 8.32 21.23
CA LEU A 211 7.71 7.39 22.20
C LEU A 211 6.52 8.01 22.94
N ALA A 212 6.56 9.34 23.17
CA ALA A 212 5.48 10.07 23.82
C ALA A 212 4.19 10.13 22.99
N GLY A 213 4.28 9.91 21.67
CA GLY A 213 3.16 9.86 20.74
C GLY A 213 2.51 8.49 20.59
N ILE A 214 3.01 7.45 21.28
CA ILE A 214 2.49 6.08 21.22
C ILE A 214 1.90 5.70 22.57
N SER A 215 0.64 5.28 22.60
CA SER A 215 0.01 4.80 23.84
C SER A 215 -0.45 3.35 23.73
N LEU A 216 -0.20 2.60 24.79
CA LEU A 216 -0.50 1.18 24.90
C LEU A 216 -1.65 0.96 25.87
N ARG A 217 -2.53 0.02 25.56
CA ARG A 217 -3.56 -0.50 26.48
C ARG A 217 -3.23 -1.94 26.84
N PHE A 218 -3.04 -2.21 28.12
CA PHE A 218 -2.75 -3.56 28.62
C PHE A 218 -4.02 -4.30 29.03
N ALA A 219 -3.96 -5.63 29.02
CA ALA A 219 -5.07 -6.51 29.38
C ALA A 219 -5.56 -6.35 30.83
N ASP A 220 -4.74 -5.78 31.71
CA ASP A 220 -5.11 -5.42 33.09
C ASP A 220 -5.87 -4.08 33.19
N GLY A 221 -6.13 -3.44 32.06
CA GLY A 221 -6.83 -2.16 31.95
C GLY A 221 -5.93 -0.93 32.12
N THR A 222 -4.64 -1.12 32.41
CA THR A 222 -3.70 0.00 32.54
C THR A 222 -3.28 0.54 31.17
N ALA A 223 -2.74 1.76 31.19
CA ALA A 223 -2.09 2.36 30.03
C ALA A 223 -0.58 2.52 30.27
N GLY A 224 0.19 2.57 29.20
CA GLY A 224 1.62 2.86 29.24
C GLY A 224 2.13 3.32 27.88
N LEU A 225 3.45 3.45 27.77
CA LEU A 225 4.16 3.83 26.57
C LEU A 225 5.20 2.72 26.28
N PRO A 226 5.65 2.55 25.02
CA PRO A 226 6.88 1.84 24.77
C PRO A 226 8.05 2.54 25.48
N VAL A 227 9.10 1.78 25.80
CA VAL A 227 10.30 2.32 26.46
C VAL A 227 11.43 2.60 25.51
N ASP A 228 11.39 1.97 24.33
CA ASP A 228 12.39 2.18 23.28
C ASP A 228 11.86 1.72 21.92
N PHE A 229 12.61 2.03 20.87
CA PHE A 229 12.47 1.45 19.54
C PHE A 229 13.58 0.44 19.26
N ASP A 230 13.37 -0.44 18.29
CA ASP A 230 14.42 -1.18 17.61
C ASP A 230 14.08 -1.24 16.11
N ASP A 231 14.99 -1.77 15.29
CA ASP A 231 14.73 -2.02 13.87
C ASP A 231 14.62 -0.76 13.00
N GLN A 232 15.39 0.29 13.33
CA GLN A 232 15.52 1.53 12.54
C GLN A 232 16.99 1.99 12.48
N ALA A 233 17.47 2.43 11.32
CA ALA A 233 18.89 2.56 10.94
C ALA A 233 19.61 3.67 11.65
N VAL A 234 18.89 4.74 11.98
CA VAL A 234 19.51 5.96 12.48
C VAL A 234 18.51 6.61 13.42
N ARG A 235 18.69 6.40 14.72
CA ARG A 235 18.27 7.45 15.66
C ARG A 235 19.08 8.68 15.29
N GLU A 236 18.48 9.88 15.33
CA GLU A 236 19.25 11.13 15.16
C GLU A 236 20.48 11.20 16.12
N GLU A 237 20.43 10.44 17.22
CA GLU A 237 21.51 10.30 18.22
C GLU A 237 22.66 9.36 17.79
N ASP A 238 22.45 8.50 16.78
CA ASP A 238 23.38 7.47 16.31
C ASP A 238 24.23 7.91 15.09
N GLU A 239 24.09 9.16 14.63
CA GLU A 239 24.96 9.78 13.61
C GLU A 239 26.42 9.88 14.10
N GLY A 240 27.16 8.78 14.02
CA GLY A 240 28.59 8.72 14.40
C GLY A 240 29.07 7.36 14.93
N ALA A 241 28.21 6.37 15.13
CA ALA A 241 28.61 5.05 15.60
C ALA A 241 29.08 4.15 14.44
N GLU A 242 30.39 4.18 14.13
CA GLU A 242 30.97 3.16 13.24
C GLU A 242 30.93 1.77 13.91
N GLY A 243 30.02 0.92 13.43
CA GLY A 243 30.23 -0.53 13.35
C GLY A 243 29.34 -1.41 14.22
N PHE A 244 28.38 -2.08 13.57
CA PHE A 244 28.15 -3.54 13.65
C PHE A 244 27.51 -3.99 12.32
N PRO A 245 28.01 -5.06 11.66
CA PRO A 245 27.41 -5.57 10.43
C PRO A 245 26.38 -6.64 10.78
N GLY A 246 25.10 -6.32 10.67
CA GLY A 246 24.06 -7.34 10.63
C GLY A 246 22.74 -6.93 11.25
N LEU A 247 22.02 -6.06 10.56
CA LEU A 247 20.57 -5.94 10.31
C LEU A 247 20.48 -5.19 8.95
N GLY A 248 19.40 -5.26 8.18
CA GLY A 248 19.32 -4.76 6.80
C GLY A 248 19.54 -3.25 6.66
N PRO A 249 19.42 -2.67 5.45
CA PRO A 249 19.51 -1.23 5.26
C PRO A 249 18.31 -0.57 5.95
N ALA A 250 18.50 -0.18 7.20
CA ALA A 250 17.45 -0.01 8.20
C ALA A 250 16.58 1.28 8.07
N ASP A 251 16.17 1.67 6.86
CA ASP A 251 15.05 2.60 6.69
C ASP A 251 13.98 1.86 5.87
N ASP A 252 13.09 1.14 6.56
CA ASP A 252 12.01 0.36 5.96
C ASP A 252 10.64 0.67 6.59
N ASN A 253 9.65 -0.17 6.31
CA ASN A 253 8.30 -0.03 6.83
C ASN A 253 8.01 -0.89 8.08
N VAL A 254 9.04 -1.35 8.79
CA VAL A 254 8.92 -2.18 9.99
C VAL A 254 9.50 -1.43 11.19
N LEU A 255 8.81 -1.45 12.33
CA LEU A 255 9.29 -0.81 13.55
C LEU A 255 8.94 -1.66 14.76
N ASP A 256 9.96 -1.95 15.58
CA ASP A 256 9.81 -2.67 16.83
C ASP A 256 9.64 -1.72 18.02
N LEU A 257 8.59 -1.95 18.80
CA LEU A 257 8.31 -1.24 20.04
C LEU A 257 8.77 -2.10 21.22
N CYS A 258 9.77 -1.63 21.94
CA CYS A 258 10.31 -2.30 23.12
C CYS A 258 9.44 -1.99 24.35
N LEU A 259 9.04 -3.02 25.11
CA LEU A 259 8.18 -2.89 26.29
C LEU A 259 8.90 -3.34 27.56
N ASP A 260 8.73 -2.62 28.67
CA ASP A 260 9.24 -3.00 30.00
C ASP A 260 8.27 -3.90 30.79
N ARG A 261 7.18 -4.33 30.16
CA ARG A 261 6.10 -5.11 30.79
C ARG A 261 5.77 -6.38 30.01
N VAL A 262 5.47 -7.45 30.76
CA VAL A 262 5.06 -8.74 30.22
C VAL A 262 3.55 -8.84 29.93
N GLN A 263 2.77 -7.90 30.47
CA GLN A 263 1.32 -7.86 30.29
C GLN A 263 0.98 -7.76 28.81
N ALA A 264 -0.02 -8.53 28.37
CA ALA A 264 -0.48 -8.50 26.99
C ALA A 264 -1.02 -7.11 26.64
N VAL A 265 -0.55 -6.55 25.54
CA VAL A 265 -1.13 -5.36 24.93
C VAL A 265 -2.38 -5.76 24.16
N THR A 266 -3.43 -4.98 24.34
CA THR A 266 -4.76 -5.16 23.72
C THR A 266 -5.06 -4.08 22.69
N ALA A 267 -4.35 -2.96 22.73
CA ALA A 267 -4.37 -1.96 21.69
C ALA A 267 -3.11 -1.10 21.73
N VAL A 268 -2.71 -0.63 20.56
CA VAL A 268 -1.67 0.39 20.34
C VAL A 268 -2.33 1.55 19.62
N ASP A 269 -2.21 2.75 20.17
CA ASP A 269 -2.70 3.99 19.57
C ASP A 269 -1.49 4.86 19.19
N PHE A 270 -1.38 5.22 17.90
CA PHE A 270 -0.37 6.12 17.35
C PHE A 270 -0.98 7.51 17.13
N ALA A 271 -0.31 8.55 17.63
CA ALA A 271 -0.70 9.92 17.36
C ALA A 271 -0.56 10.25 15.87
N PRO A 272 -1.39 11.18 15.33
CA PRO A 272 -1.17 11.69 13.98
C PRO A 272 0.10 12.53 13.91
N ALA A 273 0.71 12.56 12.72
CA ALA A 273 1.97 13.24 12.43
C ALA A 273 3.14 12.79 13.34
N LEU A 274 3.11 11.52 13.76
CA LEU A 274 4.13 10.95 14.61
C LEU A 274 5.44 10.75 13.84
N PHE A 275 5.35 10.15 12.65
CA PHE A 275 6.49 9.89 11.78
C PHE A 275 6.29 10.58 10.43
N ARG A 276 7.30 10.47 9.57
CA ARG A 276 7.24 10.94 8.19
C ARG A 276 7.59 9.82 7.22
N ASP A 277 7.05 9.90 6.01
CA ASP A 277 7.54 9.10 4.88
C ASP A 277 8.83 9.71 4.29
N ALA A 278 9.41 9.04 3.28
CA ALA A 278 10.58 9.52 2.55
C ALA A 278 10.36 10.84 1.78
N LEU A 279 9.11 11.25 1.56
CA LEU A 279 8.74 12.54 0.97
C LEU A 279 8.53 13.64 2.03
N GLY A 280 8.61 13.30 3.31
CA GLY A 280 8.39 14.18 4.44
C GLY A 280 6.92 14.39 4.81
N HIS A 281 5.98 13.63 4.24
CA HIS A 281 4.57 13.71 4.61
C HIS A 281 4.35 13.13 6.00
N PRO A 282 3.55 13.77 6.87
CA PRO A 282 3.27 13.27 8.20
C PRO A 282 2.37 12.03 8.15
N SER A 283 2.64 11.05 9.00
CA SER A 283 1.80 9.85 9.13
C SER A 283 0.42 10.16 9.70
N ALA A 284 -0.57 9.33 9.39
CA ALA A 284 -1.89 9.34 9.99
C ALA A 284 -1.89 8.62 11.35
N GLY A 285 -2.67 9.15 12.28
CA GLY A 285 -2.92 8.49 13.56
C GLY A 285 -3.81 7.26 13.36
N ALA A 286 -3.54 6.21 14.14
CA ALA A 286 -4.24 4.94 13.99
C ALA A 286 -4.27 4.16 15.31
N ARG A 287 -5.23 3.24 15.41
CA ARG A 287 -5.32 2.27 16.50
C ARG A 287 -5.27 0.88 15.92
N LEU A 288 -4.38 0.04 16.45
CA LEU A 288 -4.25 -1.37 16.08
C LEU A 288 -4.45 -2.27 17.28
N GLU A 289 -4.89 -3.51 17.04
CA GLU A 289 -5.05 -4.57 18.02
C GLU A 289 -4.04 -5.69 17.71
N PRO A 290 -3.11 -6.03 18.64
CA PRO A 290 -2.10 -7.09 18.44
C PRO A 290 -2.62 -8.52 18.51
#